data_AF-A0A523HMR2-F1
#
_entry.id   AF-A0A523HMR2-F1
#
_cell.length_a   1.000
_cell.length_b   1.000
_cell.length_c   1.000
_cell.angle_alpha   90.00
_cell.angle_beta   90.00
_cell.angle_gamma   90.00
#
_symmetry.space_group_name_H-M   'P 1'
#
loop_
_entity.id
_entity.type
_entity.pdbx_description
1 polymer ?
#
loop_
_entity_poly.entity_id
_entity_poly.type
_entity_poly.pdbx_seq_one_letter_code
_entity_poly.pdbx_strand_id
1 'polypeptide(L)'
;MNKRVKIVLLGLMMWGITFIAGAFIFIVFGAEAGGPLVETEWINGIRAFFLAIGLATALFLVYRGNGQDYKRTAWEAGIAWYVIILLMNLIVLIGLIGLELELWFPLILIDSSVAIIPIVVGYLLAALNEKSLG
;
A
#
# COMPACT_ATOMS: atom_id res chain seq x y z
N MET A 1 -1.09 7.98 20.64
CA MET A 1 -1.33 8.55 19.29
C MET A 1 -2.76 8.23 18.88
N ASN A 2 -3.48 9.20 18.29
CA ASN A 2 -4.83 8.98 17.77
C ASN A 2 -4.80 7.89 16.68
N LYS A 3 -5.72 6.92 16.76
CA LYS A 3 -5.81 5.78 15.83
C LYS A 3 -5.93 6.22 14.37
N ARG A 4 -6.69 7.29 14.08
CA ARG A 4 -6.85 7.81 12.71
C ARG A 4 -5.54 8.39 12.19
N VAL A 5 -4.82 9.14 13.05
CA VAL A 5 -3.49 9.67 12.72
C VAL A 5 -2.52 8.52 12.44
N LYS A 6 -2.57 7.45 13.23
CA LYS A 6 -1.77 6.24 12.99
C LYS A 6 -2.05 5.63 11.62
N ILE A 7 -3.32 5.46 11.28
CA ILE A 7 -3.73 4.91 9.98
C ILE A 7 -3.18 5.76 8.84
N VAL A 8 -3.36 7.09 8.90
CA VAL A 8 -2.86 8.01 7.87
C VAL A 8 -1.33 7.93 7.73
N LEU A 9 -0.60 7.98 8.85
CA LEU A 9 0.87 7.89 8.82
C LEU A 9 1.37 6.57 8.25
N LEU A 10 0.71 5.45 8.55
CA LEU A 10 1.06 4.15 7.98
C LEU A 10 0.78 4.10 6.48
N GLY A 11 -0.32 4.71 6.01
CA GLY A 11 -0.60 4.84 4.58
C GLY A 11 0.48 5.63 3.84
N LEU A 12 0.88 6.78 4.39
CA LEU A 12 1.95 7.60 3.83
C LEU A 12 3.31 6.89 3.85
N MET A 13 3.61 6.17 4.92
CA MET A 13 4.85 5.39 5.03
C MET A 13 4.90 4.27 3.99
N MET A 14 3.81 3.52 3.82
CA MET A 14 3.73 2.47 2.79
C MET A 14 3.95 3.05 1.40
N TRP A 15 3.22 4.12 1.07
CA TRP A 15 3.41 4.80 -0.21
C TRP A 15 4.86 5.26 -0.41
N GLY A 16 5.46 5.89 0.60
CA GLY A 16 6.85 6.37 0.54
C GLY A 16 7.86 5.25 0.31
N ILE A 17 7.69 4.12 1.00
CA ILE A 17 8.55 2.93 0.79
C ILE A 17 8.42 2.41 -0.65
N THR A 18 7.19 2.27 -1.15
CA THR A 18 6.96 1.80 -2.52
C THR A 18 7.49 2.77 -3.56
N PHE A 19 7.32 4.08 -3.34
CA PHE A 19 7.84 5.12 -4.21
C PHE A 19 9.36 5.14 -4.24
N ILE A 20 10.03 5.14 -3.08
CA ILE A 20 11.50 5.11 -3.00
C ILE A 20 12.06 3.84 -3.64
N ALA A 21 11.44 2.68 -3.39
CA ALA A 21 11.85 1.44 -4.03
C ALA A 21 11.74 1.53 -5.56
N GLY A 22 10.63 2.05 -6.08
CA GLY A 22 10.44 2.26 -7.52
C GLY A 22 11.41 3.29 -8.12
N ALA A 23 11.62 4.41 -7.44
CA ALA A 23 12.53 5.48 -7.89
C ALA A 23 14.00 5.04 -7.87
N PHE A 24 14.43 4.33 -6.83
CA PHE A 24 15.78 3.77 -6.74
C PHE A 24 16.04 2.78 -7.87
N ILE A 25 15.08 1.91 -8.14
CA ILE A 25 15.14 0.98 -9.26
C ILE A 25 15.26 1.73 -10.59
N PHE A 26 14.45 2.76 -10.81
CA PHE A 26 14.52 3.56 -12.03
C PHE A 26 15.87 4.26 -12.20
N ILE A 27 16.48 4.75 -11.11
CA ILE A 27 17.80 5.39 -11.15
C ILE A 27 18.92 4.36 -11.42
N VAL A 28 18.84 3.18 -10.82
CA VAL A 28 19.88 2.14 -10.91
C VAL A 28 19.83 1.38 -12.24
N PHE A 29 18.63 1.11 -12.76
CA PHE A 29 18.43 0.27 -13.95
C PHE A 29 17.88 1.05 -15.17
N GLY A 30 17.28 2.23 -14.97
CA GLY A 30 16.64 3.00 -16.04
C GLY A 30 17.57 3.92 -16.83
N ALA A 31 18.88 3.95 -16.54
CA ALA A 31 19.84 4.73 -17.32
C ALA A 31 20.10 4.13 -18.72
N GLU A 32 19.75 2.86 -18.94
CA GLU A 32 19.81 2.22 -20.25
C GLU A 32 18.40 1.81 -20.68
N ALA A 33 17.69 2.73 -21.34
CA ALA A 33 16.42 2.49 -21.99
C ALA A 33 16.61 1.47 -23.15
N GLY A 34 16.69 0.19 -22.80
CA GLY A 34 17.00 -0.92 -23.72
C GLY A 34 17.36 -2.25 -23.06
N GLY A 35 17.44 -2.31 -21.71
CA GLY A 35 17.75 -3.54 -20.97
C GLY A 35 16.73 -4.68 -21.17
N PRO A 36 17.16 -5.96 -21.08
CA PRO A 36 16.35 -7.13 -21.41
C PRO A 36 15.11 -7.26 -20.49
N LEU A 37 14.01 -7.79 -21.05
CA LEU A 37 12.72 -8.05 -20.37
C LEU A 37 12.82 -8.69 -18.97
N VAL A 38 13.87 -9.47 -18.72
CA VAL A 38 14.21 -10.07 -17.43
C VAL A 38 14.32 -9.01 -16.32
N GLU A 39 14.81 -7.81 -16.62
CA GLU A 39 14.93 -6.71 -15.65
C GLU A 39 13.57 -6.20 -15.17
N THR A 40 12.56 -6.14 -16.04
CA THR A 40 11.23 -5.61 -15.69
C THR A 40 10.50 -6.52 -14.69
N GLU A 41 10.62 -7.84 -14.84
CA GLU A 41 10.04 -8.80 -13.90
C GLU A 41 10.70 -8.74 -12.52
N TRP A 42 12.03 -8.62 -12.47
CA TRP A 42 12.78 -8.44 -11.22
C TRP A 42 12.39 -7.15 -10.49
N ILE A 43 12.24 -6.06 -11.24
CA ILE A 43 11.79 -4.76 -10.72
C ILE A 43 10.40 -4.86 -10.09
N ASN A 44 9.47 -5.50 -10.79
CA ASN A 44 8.13 -5.73 -10.28
C ASN A 44 8.14 -6.66 -9.06
N GLY A 45 8.99 -7.68 -9.04
CA GLY A 45 9.18 -8.57 -7.89
C GLY A 45 9.69 -7.85 -6.65
N ILE A 46 10.69 -6.98 -6.79
CA ILE A 46 11.23 -6.17 -5.68
C ILE A 46 10.17 -5.20 -5.16
N ARG A 47 9.45 -4.51 -6.07
CA ARG A 47 8.36 -3.60 -5.69
C ARG A 47 7.26 -4.34 -4.93
N ALA A 48 6.85 -5.51 -5.41
CA ALA A 48 5.86 -6.35 -4.75
C ALA A 48 6.32 -6.81 -3.36
N PHE A 49 7.59 -7.18 -3.21
CA PHE A 49 8.19 -7.56 -1.93
C PHE A 49 8.14 -6.43 -0.90
N PHE A 50 8.55 -5.21 -1.28
CA PHE A 50 8.48 -4.05 -0.39
C PHE A 50 7.05 -3.67 -0.04
N LEU A 51 6.12 -3.74 -0.98
CA LEU A 51 4.71 -3.50 -0.73
C LEU A 51 4.13 -4.52 0.26
N ALA A 52 4.46 -5.80 0.11
CA ALA A 52 4.04 -6.85 1.02
C ALA A 52 4.56 -6.63 2.45
N ILE A 53 5.84 -6.31 2.62
CA ILE A 53 6.43 -6.02 3.93
C ILE A 53 5.81 -4.76 4.55
N GLY A 54 5.68 -3.70 3.76
CA GLY A 54 5.06 -2.44 4.19
C GLY A 54 3.63 -2.68 4.69
N LEU A 55 2.83 -3.41 3.91
CA LEU A 55 1.46 -3.75 4.24
C LEU A 55 1.37 -4.65 5.48
N ALA A 56 2.19 -5.69 5.59
CA ALA A 56 2.23 -6.57 6.75
C ALA A 56 2.57 -5.80 8.04
N THR A 57 3.58 -4.92 7.96
CA THR A 57 3.99 -4.07 9.09
C THR A 57 2.88 -3.09 9.47
N ALA A 58 2.24 -2.45 8.50
CA ALA A 58 1.14 -1.53 8.74
C ALA A 58 -0.06 -2.24 9.39
N LEU A 59 -0.44 -3.42 8.89
CA LEU A 59 -1.51 -4.23 9.46
C LEU A 59 -1.20 -4.65 10.90
N PHE A 60 0.01 -5.15 11.15
CA PHE A 60 0.46 -5.50 12.50
C PHE A 60 0.32 -4.31 13.43
N LEU A 61 0.80 -3.13 13.02
CA LEU A 61 0.71 -1.93 13.85
C LEU A 61 -0.74 -1.48 14.03
N VAL A 62 -1.57 -1.47 12.99
CA VAL A 62 -2.99 -1.08 13.08
C VAL A 62 -3.74 -1.98 14.06
N TYR A 63 -3.52 -3.29 14.00
CA TYR A 63 -4.27 -4.27 14.78
C TYR A 63 -3.61 -4.67 16.11
N ARG A 64 -2.49 -4.07 16.52
CA ARG A 64 -1.82 -4.41 17.79
C ARG A 64 -2.63 -4.06 19.06
N GLY A 65 -3.73 -3.31 18.97
CA GLY A 65 -4.50 -2.85 20.13
C GLY A 65 -5.52 -3.87 20.65
N ASN A 66 -5.63 -4.00 21.98
CA ASN A 66 -6.69 -4.79 22.63
C ASN A 66 -8.04 -4.05 22.56
N GLY A 67 -9.14 -4.79 22.39
CA GLY A 67 -10.52 -4.26 22.48
C GLY A 67 -10.98 -3.41 21.29
N GLN A 68 -10.33 -3.53 20.14
CA GLN A 68 -10.71 -2.79 18.93
C GLN A 68 -11.79 -3.50 18.11
N ASP A 69 -12.67 -2.72 17.49
CA ASP A 69 -13.56 -3.22 16.43
C ASP A 69 -12.74 -3.48 15.17
N TYR A 70 -12.35 -4.74 14.97
CA TYR A 70 -11.53 -5.16 13.84
C TYR A 70 -12.18 -4.83 12.50
N LYS A 71 -13.49 -5.07 12.34
CA LYS A 71 -14.23 -4.84 11.08
C LYS A 71 -14.21 -3.36 10.70
N ARG A 72 -14.56 -2.48 11.64
CA ARG A 72 -14.54 -1.02 11.40
C ARG A 72 -13.13 -0.50 11.13
N THR A 73 -12.15 -0.95 11.91
CA THR A 73 -10.74 -0.56 11.74
C THR A 73 -10.23 -0.92 10.36
N ALA A 74 -10.63 -2.09 9.85
CA ALA A 74 -10.25 -2.60 8.55
C ALA A 74 -10.70 -1.72 7.40
N TRP A 75 -11.97 -1.30 7.44
CA TRP A 75 -12.53 -0.37 6.48
C TRP A 75 -11.88 1.00 6.56
N GLU A 76 -11.73 1.53 7.78
CA GLU A 76 -11.05 2.82 8.00
C GLU A 76 -9.61 2.79 7.44
N ALA A 77 -8.86 1.72 7.68
CA ALA A 77 -7.50 1.57 7.19
C ALA A 77 -7.44 1.34 5.67
N GLY A 78 -8.20 0.38 5.14
CA GLY A 78 -8.18 0.03 3.72
C GLY A 78 -8.57 1.19 2.82
N ILE A 79 -9.66 1.90 3.14
CA ILE A 79 -10.09 3.06 2.37
C ILE A 79 -9.06 4.19 2.49
N ALA A 80 -8.60 4.51 3.71
CA ALA A 80 -7.65 5.60 3.91
C ALA A 80 -6.34 5.34 3.15
N TRP A 81 -5.79 4.13 3.23
CA TRP A 81 -4.53 3.78 2.56
C TRP A 81 -4.66 3.82 1.05
N TYR A 82 -5.75 3.29 0.50
CA TYR A 82 -6.01 3.35 -0.92
C TYR A 82 -6.12 4.80 -1.43
N VAL A 83 -6.89 5.64 -0.74
CA VAL A 83 -7.03 7.06 -1.08
C VAL A 83 -5.68 7.79 -0.99
N ILE A 84 -4.88 7.51 0.05
CA ILE A 84 -3.55 8.11 0.20
C ILE A 84 -2.66 7.72 -0.98
N ILE A 85 -2.62 6.44 -1.37
CA ILE A 85 -1.80 5.99 -2.51
C ILE A 85 -2.22 6.68 -3.80
N LEU A 86 -3.53 6.74 -4.07
CA LEU A 86 -4.04 7.41 -5.27
C LEU A 86 -3.66 8.90 -5.30
N LEU A 87 -3.90 9.62 -4.20
CA LEU A 87 -3.60 11.05 -4.10
C LEU A 87 -2.11 11.31 -4.23
N MET A 88 -1.27 10.52 -3.56
CA MET A 88 0.17 10.69 -3.63
C MET A 88 0.73 10.34 -5.02
N ASN A 89 0.20 9.31 -5.68
CA ASN A 89 0.53 9.01 -7.07
C ASN A 89 0.10 10.14 -8.00
N LEU A 90 -1.09 10.73 -7.80
CA LEU A 90 -1.55 11.88 -8.58
C LEU A 90 -0.62 13.09 -8.38
N ILE A 91 -0.29 13.43 -7.14
CA ILE A 91 0.58 14.57 -6.82
C ILE A 91 1.98 14.39 -7.41
N VAL A 92 2.57 13.20 -7.24
CA VAL A 92 3.98 12.99 -7.58
C VAL A 92 4.16 12.55 -9.02
N LEU A 93 3.43 11.53 -9.49
CA LEU A 93 3.62 11.01 -10.84
C LEU A 93 3.10 11.99 -11.89
N ILE A 94 1.90 12.53 -11.70
CA ILE A 94 1.32 13.47 -12.67
C ILE A 94 1.81 14.90 -12.37
N GLY A 95 1.71 15.35 -11.12
CA GLY A 95 2.03 16.73 -10.77
C GLY A 95 3.51 17.10 -10.80
N LEU A 96 4.43 16.19 -10.43
CA LEU A 96 5.86 16.47 -10.37
C LEU A 96 6.65 15.84 -11.52
N ILE A 97 6.34 14.59 -11.88
CA ILE A 97 7.07 13.83 -12.92
C ILE A 97 6.48 14.07 -14.32
N GLY A 98 5.24 14.55 -14.42
CA GLY A 98 4.58 14.85 -15.69
C GLY A 98 4.08 13.60 -16.43
N LEU A 99 3.77 12.51 -15.71
CA LEU A 99 3.14 11.33 -16.30
C LEU A 99 1.77 11.67 -16.86
N GLU A 100 1.47 11.17 -18.05
CA GLU A 100 0.16 11.33 -18.67
C GLU A 100 -0.95 10.67 -17.84
N LEU A 101 -2.10 11.35 -17.73
CA LEU A 101 -3.24 10.87 -16.94
C LEU A 101 -3.75 9.51 -17.43
N GLU A 102 -3.66 9.25 -18.75
CA GLU A 102 -4.08 8.01 -19.39
C GLU A 102 -3.28 6.79 -18.92
N LEU A 103 -1.97 6.98 -18.67
CA LEU A 103 -1.09 5.93 -18.15
C LEU A 103 -1.29 5.70 -16.64
N TRP A 104 -1.77 6.71 -15.92
CA TRP A 104 -2.06 6.61 -14.49
C TRP A 104 -3.40 5.90 -14.21
N PHE A 105 -4.41 6.10 -15.06
CA PHE A 105 -5.77 5.60 -14.80
C PHE A 105 -5.86 4.07 -14.54
N PRO A 106 -5.14 3.20 -15.27
CA PRO A 106 -5.13 1.77 -14.98
C PRO A 106 -4.54 1.40 -13.61
N LEU A 107 -3.66 2.24 -13.05
CA LEU A 107 -3.02 2.01 -11.75
C LEU A 107 -4.02 2.04 -10.60
N ILE A 108 -5.15 2.73 -10.78
CA ILE A 108 -6.25 2.79 -9.80
C ILE A 108 -6.72 1.38 -9.41
N LEU A 109 -6.88 0.51 -10.41
CA LEU A 109 -7.37 -0.86 -10.16
C LEU A 109 -6.29 -1.77 -9.57
N ILE A 110 -5.02 -1.53 -9.91
CA ILE A 110 -3.89 -2.33 -9.42
C ILE A 110 -3.69 -2.11 -7.91
N ASP A 111 -3.86 -0.86 -7.45
CA ASP A 111 -3.66 -0.50 -6.04
C ASP A 111 -4.85 -0.93 -5.14
N SER A 112 -5.94 -1.48 -5.70
CA SER A 112 -7.12 -1.93 -4.96
C SER A 112 -6.81 -3.00 -3.90
N SER A 113 -5.75 -3.78 -4.11
CA SER A 113 -5.24 -4.75 -3.15
C SER A 113 -4.94 -4.14 -1.78
N VAL A 114 -4.52 -2.87 -1.74
CA VAL A 114 -4.23 -2.13 -0.50
C VAL A 114 -5.50 -1.79 0.28
N ALA A 115 -6.66 -1.72 -0.38
CA ALA A 115 -7.95 -1.63 0.30
C ALA A 115 -8.47 -3.00 0.74
N ILE A 116 -8.38 -3.99 -0.15
CA ILE A 116 -9.00 -5.31 0.04
C ILE A 116 -8.32 -6.10 1.17
N ILE A 117 -6.99 -6.14 1.20
CA ILE A 117 -6.25 -6.96 2.17
C ILE A 117 -6.54 -6.54 3.62
N PRO A 118 -6.50 -5.25 4.00
CA PRO A 118 -6.86 -4.83 5.35
C PRO A 118 -8.27 -5.24 5.75
N ILE A 119 -9.24 -5.07 4.85
CA ILE A 119 -10.64 -5.45 5.04
C ILE A 119 -10.73 -6.94 5.33
N VAL A 120 -10.19 -7.79 4.45
CA VAL A 120 -10.20 -9.26 4.62
C VAL A 120 -9.56 -9.66 5.95
N VAL A 121 -8.37 -9.13 6.26
CA VAL A 121 -7.66 -9.44 7.52
C VAL A 121 -8.48 -9.02 8.74
N GLY A 122 -9.12 -7.86 8.71
CA GLY A 122 -9.95 -7.40 9.83
C GLY A 122 -11.19 -8.25 10.05
N TYR A 123 -11.83 -8.74 8.99
CA TYR A 123 -12.94 -9.70 9.11
C TYR A 123 -12.48 -11.05 9.69
N LEU A 124 -11.32 -11.56 9.25
CA LEU A 124 -10.74 -12.79 9.79
C LEU A 124 -10.41 -12.64 11.29
N LEU A 125 -9.79 -11.53 11.69
CA LEU A 125 -9.48 -11.26 13.09
C LEU A 125 -10.75 -11.13 13.96
N ALA A 126 -11.79 -10.48 13.43
CA ALA A 126 -13.07 -10.40 14.13
C ALA A 126 -13.68 -11.78 14.37
N ALA A 127 -13.69 -12.65 13.35
CA ALA A 127 -14.23 -14.00 13.46
C ALA A 127 -13.43 -14.88 14.45
N LEU A 128 -12.11 -14.71 14.51
CA LEU A 128 -11.26 -15.40 15.49
C LEU A 128 -11.55 -14.93 16.92
N ASN A 129 -11.74 -13.63 17.11
CA ASN A 129 -12.06 -13.07 18.42
C ASN A 129 -13.43 -13.54 18.93
N GLU A 130 -14.44 -13.57 18.05
CA GLU A 130 -15.77 -14.11 18.36
C GLU A 130 -15.70 -15.59 18.81
N LYS A 131 -14.90 -16.43 18.13
CA LYS A 131 -14.69 -17.84 18.50
C LYS A 131 -13.96 -18.02 19.84
N SER A 132 -13.04 -17.12 20.19
CA SER A 132 -12.27 -17.23 21.43
C SER A 132 -13.07 -16.90 22.70
N LEU A 133 -14.22 -16.25 22.54
CA LEU A 133 -15.10 -15.81 23.62
C LEU A 133 -16.32 -16.72 23.81
N GLY A 134 -16.52 -17.70 22.94
CA GLY A 134 -17.65 -18.64 22.93
C GLY A 134 -17.31 -20.01 23.48
#